data_AF-A0A8B7TL24-F1
#
_entry.id   AF-A0A8B7TL24-F1
#
_cell.length_a   1.000
_cell.length_b   1.000
_cell.length_c   1.000
_cell.angle_alpha   90.00
_cell.angle_beta   90.00
_cell.angle_gamma   90.00
#
_symmetry.space_group_name_H-M   'P 1'
#
loop_
_entity.id
_entity.type
_entity.pdbx_description
1 polymer ?
#
loop_
_entity_poly.entity_id
_entity_poly.type
_entity_poly.pdbx_seq_one_letter_code
_entity_poly.pdbx_strand_id
1 'polypeptide(L)'
;MPNRRASRNAYYFFVQEKIPELRRRGLPVARVADAIPYCSADWALLREEEKEKYTEMAREWRAAQGKDSGPSEKEKSFPTPLRRPGMLIPKQSVSPPDMSSLSLKNDQALLGGIFYFLNIFSHGELPPHCEQRFLPCEIGCVKYSLQEGVMADFHSFINPGEIPRGFRFHCQAASDSSHKIPISNFEFGHDQATVLHNLYRFIHPSSGNWPPIYCKSVDKARINWCLKHMARASEIRKDLELLTVEDLVVEIYQQKFLKEPSKTWVRSLLDVSMWDYSSDT
;
A
#
# COMPACT_ATOMS: atom_id res chain seq x y z
N MET A 1 5.49 -1.02 -16.35
CA MET A 1 5.53 -2.28 -17.13
C MET A 1 4.10 -2.75 -17.39
N PRO A 2 3.74 -3.16 -18.61
CA PRO A 2 2.36 -3.55 -18.91
C PRO A 2 2.02 -4.83 -18.17
N ASN A 3 0.90 -4.78 -17.46
CA ASN A 3 0.29 -5.84 -16.67
C ASN A 3 0.01 -7.04 -17.59
N ARG A 4 0.96 -8.00 -17.64
CA ARG A 4 0.75 -9.27 -18.34
C ARG A 4 -0.34 -10.01 -17.58
N ARG A 5 -1.58 -9.91 -18.06
CA ARG A 5 -2.63 -10.88 -17.77
C ARG A 5 -2.00 -12.26 -17.93
N ALA A 6 -2.00 -13.05 -16.86
CA ALA A 6 -1.39 -14.38 -16.84
C ALA A 6 -2.11 -15.24 -17.89
N SER A 7 -1.55 -15.34 -19.08
CA SER A 7 -1.97 -16.36 -20.03
C SER A 7 -1.56 -17.70 -19.41
N ARG A 8 -2.52 -18.61 -19.26
CA ARG A 8 -2.22 -19.98 -18.83
C ARG A 8 -1.30 -20.59 -19.90
N ASN A 9 -0.02 -20.72 -19.57
CA ASN A 9 1.04 -21.22 -20.43
C ASN A 9 1.42 -22.65 -19.99
N ALA A 10 2.31 -23.33 -20.72
CA ALA A 10 2.69 -24.72 -20.41
C ALA A 10 3.13 -24.89 -18.95
N TYR A 11 3.91 -23.94 -18.43
CA TYR A 11 4.36 -23.93 -17.04
C TYR A 11 3.21 -23.92 -16.02
N TYR A 12 2.13 -23.18 -16.31
CA TYR A 12 0.95 -23.16 -15.44
C TYR A 12 0.32 -24.55 -15.25
N PHE A 13 0.20 -25.33 -16.33
CA PHE A 13 -0.39 -26.68 -16.26
C PHE A 13 0.52 -27.67 -15.55
N PHE A 14 1.84 -27.54 -15.73
CA PHE A 14 2.81 -28.33 -14.99
C PHE A 14 2.73 -28.10 -13.48
N VAL A 15 2.72 -26.84 -13.08
CA VAL A 15 2.61 -26.47 -11.66
C VAL A 15 1.27 -26.97 -11.10
N GLN A 16 0.19 -26.86 -11.86
CA GLN A 16 -1.13 -27.38 -11.45
C GLN A 16 -1.12 -28.91 -11.21
N GLU A 17 -0.42 -29.69 -12.05
CA GLU A 17 -0.28 -31.14 -11.89
C GLU A 17 0.57 -31.52 -10.66
N LYS A 18 1.55 -30.68 -10.29
CA LYS A 18 2.47 -30.93 -9.15
C LYS A 18 1.96 -30.49 -7.78
N ILE A 19 0.93 -29.64 -7.69
CA ILE A 19 0.36 -29.18 -6.41
C ILE A 19 -0.06 -30.34 -5.47
N PRO A 20 -0.76 -31.40 -5.92
CA PRO A 20 -1.15 -32.51 -5.05
C PRO A 20 0.04 -33.33 -4.51
N GLU A 21 1.15 -33.37 -5.25
CA GLU A 21 2.38 -34.03 -4.82
C GLU A 21 3.11 -33.21 -3.74
N LEU A 22 3.19 -31.89 -3.93
CA LEU A 22 3.77 -30.97 -2.94
C LEU A 22 2.97 -30.96 -1.63
N ARG A 23 1.64 -31.05 -1.70
CA ARG A 23 0.77 -31.19 -0.51
C ARG A 23 1.01 -32.49 0.22
N ARG A 24 1.21 -33.61 -0.48
CA ARG A 24 1.56 -34.91 0.13
C ARG A 24 2.92 -34.87 0.84
N ARG A 25 3.85 -34.03 0.36
CA ARG A 25 5.15 -33.79 1.01
C ARG A 25 5.06 -32.82 2.20
N GLY A 26 3.86 -32.37 2.58
CA GLY A 26 3.63 -31.49 3.74
C GLY A 26 3.91 -30.01 3.48
N LEU A 27 4.11 -29.59 2.23
CA LEU A 27 4.39 -28.19 1.89
C LEU A 27 3.08 -27.36 1.84
N PRO A 28 3.08 -26.12 2.37
CA PRO A 28 1.90 -25.26 2.43
C PRO A 28 1.59 -24.61 1.07
N VAL A 29 1.13 -25.42 0.11
CA VAL A 29 0.85 -24.99 -1.26
C VAL A 29 -0.66 -24.93 -1.51
N ALA A 30 -1.26 -23.75 -1.36
CA ALA A 30 -2.70 -23.56 -1.54
C ALA A 30 -3.08 -23.22 -2.99
N ARG A 31 -2.25 -22.44 -3.69
CA ARG A 31 -2.49 -21.96 -5.06
C ARG A 31 -1.26 -22.15 -5.95
N VAL A 32 -1.45 -22.04 -7.27
CA VAL A 32 -0.37 -22.14 -8.27
C VAL A 32 0.78 -21.18 -7.96
N ALA A 33 0.50 -19.97 -7.46
CA ALA A 33 1.53 -19.00 -7.10
C ALA A 33 2.47 -19.50 -5.98
N ASP A 34 1.94 -20.25 -5.01
CA ASP A 34 2.69 -20.77 -3.86
C ASP A 34 3.59 -21.96 -4.24
N ALA A 35 3.28 -22.61 -5.37
CA ALA A 35 4.03 -23.74 -5.91
C ALA A 35 5.20 -23.33 -6.81
N ILE A 36 5.21 -22.09 -7.32
CA ILE A 36 6.24 -21.60 -8.27
C ILE A 36 7.67 -21.78 -7.75
N PRO A 37 7.99 -21.43 -6.47
CA PRO A 37 9.36 -21.56 -5.95
C PRO A 37 9.85 -23.02 -5.87
N TYR A 38 8.93 -23.98 -5.77
CA TYR A 38 9.26 -25.40 -5.63
C TYR A 38 9.31 -26.12 -6.98
N CYS A 39 8.56 -25.63 -7.98
CA CYS A 39 8.45 -26.26 -9.29
C CYS A 39 9.38 -25.64 -10.35
N SER A 40 10.03 -24.51 -10.09
CA SER A 40 10.90 -23.85 -11.08
C SER A 40 12.14 -24.66 -11.43
N ALA A 41 12.74 -25.34 -10.44
CA ALA A 41 13.90 -26.22 -10.65
C ALA A 41 13.50 -27.51 -11.38
N ASP A 42 12.41 -28.14 -10.96
CA ASP A 42 11.89 -29.37 -11.59
C ASP A 42 11.46 -29.13 -13.04
N TRP A 43 10.88 -27.96 -13.35
CA TRP A 43 10.55 -27.57 -14.73
C TRP A 43 11.78 -27.38 -15.63
N ALA A 44 12.88 -26.87 -15.07
CA ALA A 44 14.12 -26.70 -15.83
C ALA A 44 14.73 -28.06 -16.22
N LEU A 45 14.57 -29.08 -15.36
CA LEU A 45 15.10 -30.43 -15.55
C LEU A 45 14.29 -31.33 -16.50
N LEU A 46 13.04 -30.96 -16.83
CA LEU A 46 12.22 -31.73 -17.77
C LEU A 46 12.81 -31.73 -19.19
N ARG A 47 12.73 -32.88 -19.86
CA ARG A 47 13.09 -33.03 -21.28
C ARG A 47 12.06 -32.32 -22.18
N GLU A 48 12.47 -32.00 -23.40
CA GLU A 48 11.62 -31.30 -24.39
C GLU A 48 10.30 -32.06 -24.62
N GLU A 49 10.36 -33.39 -24.70
CA GLU A 49 9.21 -34.30 -24.85
C GLU A 49 8.19 -34.17 -23.70
N GLU A 50 8.69 -33.99 -22.46
CA GLU A 50 7.84 -33.87 -21.28
C GLU A 50 7.24 -32.47 -21.18
N LYS A 51 7.96 -31.45 -21.63
CA LYS A 51 7.46 -30.07 -21.77
C LYS A 51 6.39 -29.98 -22.85
N GLU A 52 6.52 -30.76 -23.92
CA GLU A 52 5.58 -30.77 -25.04
C GLU A 52 4.16 -31.17 -24.62
N LYS A 53 4.02 -32.17 -23.74
CA LYS A 53 2.74 -32.53 -23.08
C LYS A 53 2.02 -31.32 -22.48
N TYR A 54 2.75 -30.44 -21.77
CA TYR A 54 2.17 -29.25 -21.15
C TYR A 54 1.90 -28.12 -22.15
N THR A 55 2.67 -28.05 -23.23
CA THR A 55 2.38 -27.12 -24.33
C THR A 55 1.11 -27.50 -25.08
N GLU A 56 0.84 -28.80 -25.24
CA GLU A 56 -0.38 -29.32 -25.85
C GLU A 56 -1.61 -28.99 -24.99
N MET A 57 -1.56 -29.25 -23.67
CA MET A 57 -2.64 -28.85 -22.75
C MET A 57 -2.93 -27.34 -22.77
N ALA A 58 -1.89 -26.50 -22.89
CA ALA A 58 -2.07 -25.06 -23.03
C ALA A 58 -2.71 -24.67 -24.38
N ARG A 59 -2.42 -25.42 -25.44
CA ARG A 59 -3.01 -25.23 -26.77
C ARG A 59 -4.48 -25.66 -26.80
N GLU A 60 -4.81 -26.80 -26.22
CA GLU A 60 -6.18 -27.31 -26.09
C GLU A 60 -7.06 -26.36 -25.27
N TRP A 61 -6.55 -25.84 -24.15
CA TRP A 61 -7.28 -24.87 -23.34
C TRP A 61 -7.60 -23.58 -24.12
N ARG A 62 -6.65 -23.08 -24.92
CA ARG A 62 -6.88 -21.93 -25.80
C ARG A 62 -7.86 -22.23 -26.93
N ALA A 63 -7.83 -23.45 -27.48
CA ALA A 63 -8.76 -23.89 -28.52
C ALA A 63 -10.20 -24.05 -27.98
N ALA A 64 -10.36 -24.50 -26.74
CA ALA A 64 -11.67 -24.59 -26.07
C ALA A 64 -12.28 -23.20 -25.79
N GLN A 65 -11.47 -22.23 -25.35
CA GLN A 65 -11.90 -20.84 -25.15
C GLN A 65 -12.29 -20.11 -26.46
N GLY A 66 -11.81 -20.60 -27.61
CA GLY A 66 -12.16 -20.08 -28.94
C GLY A 66 -13.41 -20.69 -29.56
N LYS A 67 -13.99 -21.75 -28.99
CA LYS A 67 -15.19 -22.43 -29.51
C LYS A 67 -16.51 -21.98 -28.86
N ASP A 68 -16.46 -21.29 -27.72
CA ASP A 68 -17.66 -20.86 -26.97
C ASP A 68 -18.07 -19.40 -27.19
N SER A 69 -17.56 -18.72 -28.23
CA SER A 69 -17.92 -17.33 -28.50
C SER A 69 -18.76 -17.14 -29.77
N GLY A 70 -20.09 -17.10 -29.59
CA GLY A 70 -21.02 -16.36 -30.46
C GLY A 70 -22.50 -16.72 -30.21
N PRO A 71 -23.49 -15.82 -30.39
CA PRO A 71 -23.44 -14.38 -30.67
C PRO A 71 -23.97 -13.50 -29.51
N SER A 72 -23.60 -12.23 -29.57
CA SER A 72 -24.05 -11.14 -28.70
C SER A 72 -25.50 -10.72 -29.01
N GLU A 73 -26.41 -10.82 -28.03
CA GLU A 73 -27.66 -10.05 -27.92
C GLU A 73 -27.39 -8.91 -26.90
N LYS A 74 -27.36 -7.61 -27.24
CA LYS A 74 -28.37 -6.67 -27.77
C LYS A 74 -29.69 -6.64 -26.99
N GLU A 75 -29.90 -5.54 -26.26
CA GLU A 75 -31.08 -4.67 -26.40
C GLU A 75 -30.67 -3.21 -26.13
N LYS A 76 -31.10 -2.18 -26.84
CA LYS A 76 -31.79 -2.01 -28.13
C LYS A 76 -31.59 -0.53 -28.55
N SER A 77 -31.49 -0.31 -29.85
CA SER A 77 -31.46 1.00 -30.54
C SER A 77 -32.84 1.66 -30.58
N PHE A 78 -32.90 3.00 -30.78
CA PHE A 78 -33.75 3.70 -31.78
C PHE A 78 -33.40 5.23 -31.80
N PRO A 79 -33.60 5.99 -32.92
CA PRO A 79 -32.48 6.23 -33.84
C PRO A 79 -32.29 7.68 -34.39
N THR A 80 -31.10 7.87 -34.99
CA THR A 80 -30.70 8.73 -36.16
C THR A 80 -30.62 10.26 -36.03
N PRO A 81 -29.82 10.97 -36.87
CA PRO A 81 -28.83 10.54 -37.87
C PRO A 81 -27.46 11.28 -37.84
N LEU A 82 -26.54 10.68 -38.59
CA LEU A 82 -25.12 10.97 -38.84
C LEU A 82 -24.72 12.45 -39.12
N ARG A 83 -23.62 12.92 -38.49
CA ARG A 83 -22.74 13.95 -39.07
C ARG A 83 -21.26 13.80 -38.64
N ARG A 84 -20.42 13.93 -39.68
CA ARG A 84 -18.95 14.01 -39.89
C ARG A 84 -17.96 14.23 -38.72
N PRO A 85 -16.67 13.88 -38.95
CA PRO A 85 -15.67 13.59 -37.92
C PRO A 85 -15.20 14.87 -37.22
N GLY A 86 -15.29 14.87 -35.89
CA GLY A 86 -14.79 15.95 -35.03
C GLY A 86 -14.08 15.36 -33.81
N MET A 87 -12.79 15.65 -33.74
CA MET A 87 -11.87 15.62 -32.59
C MET A 87 -12.01 14.50 -31.54
N LEU A 88 -10.95 13.70 -31.49
CA LEU A 88 -10.50 12.93 -30.33
C LEU A 88 -10.58 13.78 -29.05
N ILE A 89 -11.46 13.42 -28.12
CA ILE A 89 -11.35 13.86 -26.73
C ILE A 89 -10.35 12.91 -26.05
N PRO A 90 -9.22 13.41 -25.51
CA PRO A 90 -8.23 12.57 -24.87
C PRO A 90 -8.79 11.89 -23.62
N LYS A 91 -8.51 10.59 -23.50
CA LYS A 91 -8.59 9.87 -22.22
C LYS A 91 -7.75 10.65 -21.20
N GLN A 92 -8.36 11.04 -20.08
CA GLN A 92 -7.64 11.59 -18.95
C GLN A 92 -6.59 10.56 -18.50
N SER A 93 -5.36 10.79 -18.94
CA SER A 93 -4.17 10.34 -18.24
C SER A 93 -4.21 10.99 -16.87
N VAL A 94 -4.35 10.19 -15.81
CA VAL A 94 -4.01 10.67 -14.47
C VAL A 94 -2.53 10.98 -14.50
N SER A 95 -2.20 12.26 -14.63
CA SER A 95 -0.86 12.76 -14.43
C SER A 95 -0.42 12.40 -13.01
N PRO A 96 0.88 12.14 -12.77
CA PRO A 96 1.40 12.11 -11.41
C PRO A 96 0.98 13.41 -10.70
N PRO A 97 0.68 13.38 -9.39
CA PRO A 97 0.35 14.59 -8.65
C PRO A 97 1.45 15.62 -8.90
N ASP A 98 1.04 16.85 -9.22
CA ASP A 98 1.93 17.97 -9.46
C ASP A 98 2.57 18.36 -8.13
N MET A 99 3.68 17.70 -7.81
CA MET A 99 4.45 17.85 -6.56
C MET A 99 5.38 19.08 -6.61
N SER A 100 5.05 20.08 -7.43
CA SER A 100 5.83 21.31 -7.57
C SER A 100 5.77 22.25 -6.34
N SER A 101 5.03 21.88 -5.28
CA SER A 101 4.97 22.61 -4.02
C SER A 101 6.28 22.53 -3.22
N LEU A 102 7.10 21.51 -3.48
CA LEU A 102 8.47 21.48 -3.04
C LEU A 102 9.31 22.20 -4.09
N SER A 103 9.65 23.47 -3.83
CA SER A 103 10.70 24.17 -4.57
C SER A 103 12.08 23.58 -4.20
N LEU A 104 12.25 22.28 -4.43
CA LEU A 104 13.43 21.48 -4.17
C LEU A 104 14.51 21.71 -5.26
N LYS A 105 14.45 22.85 -5.97
CA LYS A 105 15.36 23.20 -7.08
C LYS A 105 16.73 23.68 -6.62
N ASN A 106 16.93 23.91 -5.32
CA ASN A 106 18.19 24.37 -4.76
C ASN A 106 18.66 23.41 -3.66
N ASP A 107 19.94 23.04 -3.70
CA ASP A 107 20.58 22.16 -2.74
C ASP A 107 20.41 22.62 -1.29
N GLN A 108 20.47 23.93 -1.06
CA GLN A 108 20.28 24.55 0.25
C GLN A 108 18.82 24.47 0.72
N ALA A 109 17.87 24.53 -0.22
CA ALA A 109 16.44 24.41 0.06
C ALA A 109 16.03 22.97 0.36
N LEU A 110 16.71 21.98 -0.23
CA LEU A 110 16.51 20.57 0.11
C LEU A 110 17.10 20.25 1.50
N LEU A 111 18.33 20.69 1.78
CA LEU A 111 18.96 20.41 3.07
C LEU A 111 18.21 21.01 4.25
N GLY A 112 17.78 22.28 4.12
CA GLY A 112 16.96 22.96 5.12
C GLY A 112 15.45 22.67 5.01
N GLY A 113 15.05 21.78 4.08
CA GLY A 113 13.65 21.41 3.89
C GLY A 113 13.11 20.68 5.12
N ILE A 114 11.91 21.07 5.55
CA ILE A 114 11.22 20.43 6.68
C ILE A 114 10.27 19.36 6.14
N PHE A 115 10.43 18.14 6.63
CA PHE A 115 9.61 16.99 6.32
C PHE A 115 8.89 16.51 7.59
N TYR A 116 7.66 16.05 7.44
CA TYR A 116 6.90 15.43 8.52
C TYR A 116 6.64 13.97 8.20
N PHE A 117 7.14 13.07 9.04
CA PHE A 117 6.90 11.63 8.92
C PHE A 117 5.84 11.22 9.92
N LEU A 118 4.84 10.45 9.50
CA LEU A 118 3.71 10.05 10.32
C LEU A 118 3.49 8.54 10.24
N ASN A 119 3.24 7.93 11.40
CA ASN A 119 2.69 6.58 11.50
C ASN A 119 1.56 6.53 12.54
N ILE A 120 0.61 5.63 12.31
CA ILE A 120 -0.48 5.34 13.24
C ILE A 120 -0.56 3.82 13.38
N PHE A 121 -0.47 3.30 14.60
CA PHE A 121 -0.80 1.90 14.88
C PHE A 121 -2.28 1.73 15.17
N SER A 122 -2.77 0.52 14.92
CA SER A 122 -4.14 0.14 15.21
C SER A 122 -4.17 -1.26 15.82
N HIS A 123 -5.14 -1.52 16.69
CA HIS A 123 -5.36 -2.86 17.26
C HIS A 123 -5.72 -3.92 16.22
N GLY A 124 -5.98 -3.55 14.97
CA GLY A 124 -6.13 -4.51 13.88
C GLY A 124 -6.85 -3.92 12.68
N GLU A 125 -6.83 -4.67 11.59
CA GLU A 125 -7.59 -4.37 10.38
C GLU A 125 -8.86 -5.24 10.35
N LEU A 126 -10.00 -4.66 10.70
CA LEU A 126 -11.30 -5.35 10.72
C LEU A 126 -11.86 -5.51 9.31
N PRO A 127 -12.75 -6.46 8.99
CA PRO A 127 -13.25 -6.68 7.62
C PRO A 127 -13.81 -5.43 6.91
N PRO A 128 -13.79 -5.34 5.57
CA PRO A 128 -14.12 -4.11 4.84
C PRO A 128 -15.55 -3.60 5.05
N HIS A 129 -16.46 -4.50 5.46
CA HIS A 129 -17.86 -4.19 5.75
C HIS A 129 -18.08 -3.66 7.17
N CYS A 130 -17.04 -3.65 8.01
CA CYS A 130 -17.10 -3.06 9.34
C CYS A 130 -16.93 -1.54 9.23
N GLU A 131 -17.82 -0.77 9.85
CA GLU A 131 -17.74 0.69 9.89
C GLU A 131 -16.44 1.18 10.52
N GLN A 132 -15.90 0.42 11.47
CA GLN A 132 -14.62 0.67 12.14
C GLN A 132 -13.52 -0.21 11.51
N ARG A 133 -13.11 0.10 10.28
CA ARG A 133 -12.08 -0.67 9.55
C ARG A 133 -10.76 -0.76 10.31
N PHE A 134 -10.36 0.31 11.00
CA PHE A 134 -9.18 0.33 11.86
C PHE A 134 -9.55 0.90 13.24
N LEU A 135 -8.84 0.46 14.26
CA LEU A 135 -8.98 0.95 15.64
C LEU A 135 -7.67 1.61 16.07
N PRO A 136 -7.48 2.92 15.86
CA PRO A 136 -6.20 3.59 16.13
C PRO A 136 -5.88 3.54 17.63
N CYS A 137 -4.65 3.15 17.97
CA CYS A 137 -4.19 3.00 19.35
C CYS A 137 -2.95 3.83 19.69
N GLU A 138 -2.21 4.29 18.68
CA GLU A 138 -0.99 5.08 18.86
C GLU A 138 -0.71 5.89 17.59
N ILE A 139 -0.18 7.09 17.77
CA ILE A 139 0.27 7.97 16.69
C ILE A 139 1.67 8.50 17.02
N GLY A 140 2.53 8.49 16.01
CA GLY A 140 3.85 9.08 16.07
C GLY A 140 4.08 9.96 14.85
N CYS A 141 4.49 11.21 15.06
CA CYS A 141 4.87 12.13 14.01
C CYS A 141 6.23 12.76 14.32
N VAL A 142 7.13 12.81 13.33
CA VAL A 142 8.46 13.37 13.48
C VAL A 142 8.66 14.50 12.48
N LYS A 143 9.16 15.63 12.97
CA LYS A 143 9.65 16.75 12.17
C LYS A 143 11.13 16.54 11.90
N TYR A 144 11.50 16.52 10.64
CA TYR A 144 12.83 16.14 10.18
C TYR A 144 13.36 17.11 9.13
N SER A 145 14.66 17.36 9.13
CA SER A 145 15.38 17.96 8.00
C SER A 145 16.62 17.14 7.68
N LEU A 146 17.10 17.21 6.44
CA LEU A 146 18.34 16.53 6.07
C LEU A 146 19.57 17.15 6.75
N GLN A 147 19.49 18.44 7.10
CA GLN A 147 20.58 19.17 7.76
C GLN A 147 20.68 18.88 9.25
N GLU A 148 19.56 18.89 9.98
CA GLU A 148 19.53 18.76 11.44
C GLU A 148 19.11 17.37 11.92
N GLY A 149 18.62 16.53 11.01
CA GLY A 149 18.05 15.23 11.37
C GLY A 149 16.67 15.40 12.02
N VAL A 150 16.41 14.64 13.09
CA VAL A 150 15.17 14.74 13.86
C VAL A 150 15.17 16.03 14.67
N MET A 151 14.26 16.95 14.33
CA MET A 151 14.16 18.28 14.95
C MET A 151 13.16 18.30 16.11
N ALA A 152 12.09 17.51 16.01
CA ALA A 152 11.07 17.38 17.04
C ALA A 152 10.21 16.14 16.77
N ASP A 153 9.56 15.62 17.81
CA ASP A 153 8.63 14.52 17.73
C ASP A 153 7.29 14.87 18.42
N PHE A 154 6.26 14.17 17.98
CA PHE A 154 4.95 14.14 18.59
C PHE A 154 4.54 12.68 18.72
N HIS A 155 4.28 12.24 19.94
CA HIS A 155 3.83 10.90 20.26
C HIS A 155 2.59 10.97 21.15
N SER A 156 1.62 10.10 20.87
CA SER A 156 0.47 9.93 21.76
C SER A 156 -0.16 8.56 21.58
N PHE A 157 -0.58 7.96 22.69
CA PHE A 157 -1.54 6.88 22.63
C PHE A 157 -2.95 7.41 22.37
N ILE A 158 -3.77 6.57 21.74
CA ILE A 158 -5.14 6.89 21.34
C ILE A 158 -6.07 5.89 22.00
N ASN A 159 -7.16 6.39 22.58
CA ASN A 159 -8.27 5.54 22.97
C ASN A 159 -9.04 5.13 21.69
N PRO A 160 -9.01 3.84 21.31
CA PRO A 160 -9.63 3.35 20.08
C PRO A 160 -11.16 3.41 20.10
N GLY A 161 -11.77 3.60 21.28
CA GLY A 161 -13.20 3.43 21.50
C GLY A 161 -13.60 1.97 21.70
N GLU A 162 -14.88 1.67 21.53
CA GLU A 162 -15.39 0.31 21.71
C GLU A 162 -14.98 -0.61 20.56
N ILE A 163 -14.45 -1.78 20.91
CA ILE A 163 -14.14 -2.84 19.93
C ILE A 163 -15.45 -3.45 19.41
N PRO A 164 -15.65 -3.56 18.08
CA PRO A 164 -16.82 -4.20 17.52
C PRO A 164 -17.03 -5.63 18.04
N ARG A 165 -18.29 -5.98 18.31
CA ARG A 165 -18.67 -7.30 18.82
C ARG A 165 -18.16 -8.40 17.89
N GLY A 166 -17.56 -9.43 18.48
CA GLY A 166 -16.96 -10.55 17.75
C GLY A 166 -15.51 -10.35 17.31
N PHE A 167 -14.95 -9.14 17.40
CA PHE A 167 -13.58 -8.83 16.93
C PHE A 167 -12.54 -8.73 18.04
N ARG A 168 -12.91 -8.98 19.30
CA ARG A 168 -11.98 -8.89 20.44
C ARG A 168 -10.74 -9.78 20.26
N PHE A 169 -10.94 -11.04 19.89
CA PHE A 169 -9.82 -11.97 19.66
C PHE A 169 -8.89 -11.50 18.54
N HIS A 170 -9.46 -11.00 17.44
CA HIS A 170 -8.68 -10.46 16.32
C HIS A 170 -7.81 -9.28 16.76
N CYS A 171 -8.40 -8.35 17.53
CA CYS A 171 -7.69 -7.19 18.04
C CYS A 171 -6.58 -7.58 19.02
N GLN A 172 -6.85 -8.57 19.88
CA GLN A 172 -5.85 -9.09 20.81
C GLN A 172 -4.68 -9.72 20.06
N ALA A 173 -4.96 -10.60 19.10
CA ALA A 173 -3.92 -11.29 18.33
C ALA A 173 -3.05 -10.30 17.54
N ALA A 174 -3.66 -9.29 16.91
CA ALA A 174 -2.92 -8.26 16.19
C ALA A 174 -2.05 -7.42 17.14
N SER A 175 -2.59 -6.99 18.28
CA SER A 175 -1.82 -6.32 19.34
C SER A 175 -0.63 -7.17 19.80
N ASP A 176 -0.88 -8.43 20.15
CA ASP A 176 0.15 -9.37 20.61
C ASP A 176 1.21 -9.65 19.54
N SER A 177 0.88 -9.56 18.26
CA SER A 177 1.87 -9.78 17.19
C SER A 177 2.67 -8.53 16.81
N SER A 178 2.23 -7.34 17.23
CA SER A 178 2.80 -6.07 16.77
C SER A 178 3.18 -5.16 17.94
N HIS A 179 2.35 -4.17 18.25
CA HIS A 179 2.65 -3.03 19.12
C HIS A 179 2.47 -3.34 20.63
N LYS A 180 1.90 -4.49 21.01
CA LYS A 180 1.72 -4.95 22.41
C LYS A 180 0.92 -3.98 23.32
N ILE A 181 0.10 -3.11 22.73
CA ILE A 181 -0.74 -2.17 23.48
C ILE A 181 -2.01 -2.89 23.92
N PRO A 182 -2.32 -2.97 25.22
CA PRO A 182 -3.52 -3.64 25.71
C PRO A 182 -4.80 -3.11 25.04
N ILE A 183 -5.66 -4.03 24.58
CA ILE A 183 -6.93 -3.68 23.92
C ILE A 183 -8.04 -3.25 24.91
N SER A 184 -7.77 -3.26 26.21
CA SER A 184 -8.74 -2.95 27.26
C SER A 184 -8.02 -2.42 28.49
N ASN A 185 -8.70 -1.53 29.23
CA ASN A 185 -8.20 -0.90 30.45
C ASN A 185 -6.84 -0.20 30.27
N PHE A 186 -6.61 0.39 29.09
CA PHE A 186 -5.39 1.13 28.80
C PHE A 186 -5.58 2.60 29.17
N GLU A 187 -5.02 3.01 30.31
CA GLU A 187 -5.28 4.32 30.92
C GLU A 187 -4.55 5.47 30.24
N PHE A 188 -3.51 5.19 29.45
CA PHE A 188 -2.71 6.21 28.76
C PHE A 188 -3.33 6.66 27.42
N GLY A 189 -4.42 6.05 26.97
CA GLY A 189 -5.09 6.41 25.73
C GLY A 189 -5.85 7.73 25.84
N HIS A 190 -5.46 8.72 25.04
CA HIS A 190 -6.16 10.00 24.97
C HIS A 190 -7.34 9.95 24.00
N ASP A 191 -8.30 10.87 24.15
CA ASP A 191 -9.41 10.95 23.21
C ASP A 191 -8.94 11.36 21.80
N GLN A 192 -9.58 10.78 20.78
CA GLN A 192 -9.18 10.94 19.39
C GLN A 192 -9.18 12.40 18.91
N ALA A 193 -10.09 13.24 19.41
CA ALA A 193 -10.20 14.63 18.99
C ALA A 193 -9.05 15.48 19.56
N THR A 194 -8.69 15.28 20.82
CA THR A 194 -7.53 15.93 21.47
C THR A 194 -6.24 15.53 20.80
N VAL A 195 -6.05 14.23 20.51
CA VAL A 195 -4.85 13.76 19.81
C VAL A 195 -4.73 14.41 18.43
N LEU A 196 -5.82 14.46 17.67
CA LEU A 196 -5.83 15.08 16.36
C LEU A 196 -5.57 16.59 16.41
N HIS A 197 -6.16 17.29 17.38
CA HIS A 197 -5.90 18.71 17.62
C HIS A 197 -4.41 18.96 17.93
N ASN A 198 -3.82 18.14 18.80
CA ASN A 198 -2.41 18.26 19.16
C ASN A 198 -1.47 17.96 17.99
N LEU A 199 -1.82 16.99 17.15
CA LEU A 199 -1.11 16.71 15.89
C LEU A 199 -1.13 17.94 14.97
N TYR A 200 -2.29 18.57 14.76
CA TYR A 200 -2.38 19.77 13.94
C TYR A 200 -1.60 20.95 14.51
N ARG A 201 -1.54 21.07 15.84
CA ARG A 201 -0.71 22.07 16.52
C ARG A 201 0.78 21.79 16.34
N PHE A 202 1.19 20.52 16.30
CA PHE A 202 2.58 20.12 16.05
C PHE A 202 3.01 20.42 14.60
N ILE A 203 2.14 20.11 13.63
CA ILE A 203 2.40 20.32 12.20
C ILE A 203 2.31 21.81 11.79
N HIS A 204 1.80 22.67 12.69
CA HIS A 204 1.32 24.01 12.40
C HIS A 204 2.16 24.78 11.36
N PRO A 205 1.55 25.24 10.25
CA PRO A 205 2.29 25.83 9.15
C PRO A 205 2.78 27.23 9.49
N SER A 206 4.10 27.46 9.45
CA SER A 206 4.69 28.79 9.66
C SER A 206 4.29 29.81 8.58
N SER A 207 3.82 29.36 7.42
CA SER A 207 3.55 30.18 6.22
C SER A 207 2.13 30.05 5.66
N GLY A 208 1.19 29.52 6.46
CA GLY A 208 -0.24 29.43 6.11
C GLY A 208 -0.65 28.21 5.26
N ASN A 209 0.28 27.62 4.48
CA ASN A 209 0.04 26.38 3.74
C ASN A 209 0.46 25.16 4.55
N TRP A 210 -0.41 24.14 4.63
CA TRP A 210 -0.10 22.90 5.33
C TRP A 210 1.01 22.13 4.62
N PRO A 211 2.03 21.66 5.35
CA PRO A 211 3.09 20.86 4.74
C PRO A 211 2.57 19.46 4.37
N PRO A 212 3.14 18.83 3.34
CA PRO A 212 2.88 17.43 3.05
C PRO A 212 3.37 16.54 4.19
N ILE A 213 2.63 15.47 4.44
CA ILE A 213 2.93 14.46 5.45
C ILE A 213 3.33 13.17 4.74
N TYR A 214 4.41 12.55 5.19
CA TYR A 214 4.95 11.35 4.57
C TYR A 214 4.74 10.14 5.47
N CYS A 215 4.30 9.03 4.89
CA CYS A 215 4.23 7.74 5.58
C CYS A 215 4.72 6.61 4.68
N LYS A 216 5.00 5.44 5.25
CA LYS A 216 5.28 4.25 4.43
C LYS A 216 4.08 3.93 3.54
N SER A 217 4.34 3.48 2.31
CA SER A 217 3.28 3.14 1.35
C SER A 217 2.33 2.05 1.86
N VAL A 218 2.85 1.08 2.62
CA VAL A 218 2.07 -0.02 3.20
C VAL A 218 1.07 0.45 4.28
N ASP A 219 1.40 1.51 5.00
CA ASP A 219 0.57 2.04 6.09
C ASP A 219 -0.37 3.17 5.64
N LYS A 220 -0.18 3.69 4.42
CA LYS A 220 -0.92 4.84 3.89
C LYS A 220 -2.44 4.69 3.98
N ALA A 221 -2.97 3.51 3.64
CA ALA A 221 -4.40 3.25 3.70
C ALA A 221 -4.95 3.33 5.12
N ARG A 222 -4.24 2.74 6.10
CA ARG A 222 -4.57 2.78 7.51
C ARG A 222 -4.53 4.21 8.05
N ILE A 223 -3.42 4.91 7.82
CA ILE A 223 -3.22 6.27 8.32
C ILE A 223 -4.28 7.23 7.76
N ASN A 224 -4.51 7.21 6.45
CA ASN A 224 -5.53 8.04 5.82
C ASN A 224 -6.93 7.74 6.36
N TRP A 225 -7.27 6.47 6.60
CA TRP A 225 -8.54 6.11 7.19
C TRP A 225 -8.65 6.63 8.63
N CYS A 226 -7.62 6.43 9.47
CA CYS A 226 -7.60 6.87 10.87
C CYS A 226 -7.73 8.39 10.98
N LEU A 227 -6.96 9.15 10.19
CA LEU A 227 -7.05 10.62 10.18
C LEU A 227 -8.47 11.09 9.84
N LYS A 228 -9.07 10.52 8.78
CA LYS A 228 -10.45 10.85 8.39
C LYS A 228 -11.48 10.42 9.45
N HIS A 229 -11.26 9.29 10.12
CA HIS A 229 -12.13 8.81 11.17
C HIS A 229 -12.10 9.74 12.39
N MET A 230 -10.90 10.05 12.90
CA MET A 230 -10.71 10.97 14.04
C MET A 230 -11.26 12.38 13.73
N ALA A 231 -11.12 12.83 12.48
CA ALA A 231 -11.63 14.13 12.05
C ALA A 231 -13.17 14.20 12.01
N ARG A 232 -13.91 13.08 11.94
CA ARG A 232 -15.38 13.11 11.97
C ARG A 232 -15.94 13.60 13.31
N ALA A 233 -15.26 13.28 14.40
CA ALA A 233 -15.62 13.70 15.75
C ALA A 233 -15.12 15.13 16.07
N SER A 234 -14.29 15.71 15.21
CA SER A 234 -13.70 17.04 15.39
C SER A 234 -14.39 18.06 14.47
N GLU A 235 -14.49 19.30 14.92
CA GLU A 235 -14.89 20.43 14.06
C GLU A 235 -13.80 20.77 13.02
N ILE A 236 -12.59 20.22 13.19
CA ILE A 236 -11.44 20.47 12.32
C ILE A 236 -11.53 19.60 11.07
N ARG A 237 -12.03 20.19 9.98
CA ARG A 237 -12.03 19.57 8.64
C ARG A 237 -10.84 20.06 7.82
N LYS A 238 -9.64 19.57 8.14
CA LYS A 238 -8.47 19.81 7.30
C LYS A 238 -7.90 18.49 6.78
N ASP A 239 -7.91 18.35 5.46
CA ASP A 239 -7.30 17.21 4.79
C ASP A 239 -5.79 17.45 4.70
N LEU A 240 -5.02 16.68 5.47
CA LEU A 240 -3.57 16.61 5.33
C LEU A 240 -3.23 15.88 4.03
N GLU A 241 -2.33 16.43 3.24
CA GLU A 241 -1.82 15.76 2.06
C GLU A 241 -0.86 14.63 2.49
N LEU A 242 -1.30 13.38 2.31
CA LEU A 242 -0.52 12.20 2.66
C LEU A 242 0.23 11.63 1.44
N LEU A 243 1.56 11.74 1.46
CA LEU A 243 2.50 11.25 0.46
C LEU A 243 3.28 10.03 0.99
N THR A 244 4.02 9.35 0.10
CA THR A 244 4.82 8.19 0.51
C THR A 244 6.28 8.54 0.73
N VAL A 245 6.90 7.93 1.73
CA VAL A 245 8.35 8.07 1.99
C VAL A 245 9.15 7.51 0.82
N GLU A 246 8.65 6.45 0.19
CA GLU A 246 9.29 5.83 -0.97
C GLU A 246 9.40 6.79 -2.15
N ASP A 247 8.32 7.53 -2.45
CA ASP A 247 8.33 8.53 -3.52
C ASP A 247 9.25 9.72 -3.17
N LEU A 248 9.26 10.17 -1.91
CA LEU A 248 10.16 11.22 -1.45
C LEU A 248 11.63 10.83 -1.63
N VAL A 249 12.02 9.61 -1.23
CA VAL A 249 13.40 9.14 -1.39
C VAL A 249 13.77 9.06 -2.86
N VAL A 250 12.89 8.54 -3.73
CA VAL A 250 13.15 8.52 -5.18
C VAL A 250 13.37 9.93 -5.72
N GLU A 251 12.53 10.89 -5.33
CA GLU A 251 12.64 12.28 -5.76
C GLU A 251 13.97 12.92 -5.31
N ILE A 252 14.34 12.74 -4.05
CA ILE A 252 15.62 13.23 -3.51
C ILE A 252 16.79 12.65 -4.31
N TYR A 253 16.76 11.35 -4.62
CA TYR A 253 17.81 10.71 -5.41
C TYR A 253 17.88 11.22 -6.85
N GLN A 254 16.73 11.41 -7.49
CA GLN A 254 16.66 11.94 -8.85
C GLN A 254 17.24 13.34 -8.91
N GLN A 255 16.92 14.20 -7.94
CA GLN A 255 17.40 15.57 -7.93
C GLN A 255 18.87 15.70 -7.55
N LYS A 256 19.33 14.97 -6.52
CA LYS A 256 20.72 15.08 -6.03
C LYS A 256 21.73 14.29 -6.85
N PHE A 257 21.33 13.13 -7.36
CA PHE A 257 22.26 12.20 -7.99
C PHE A 257 21.93 11.93 -9.46
N LEU A 258 20.85 12.51 -10.01
CA LEU A 258 20.36 12.22 -11.37
C LEU A 258 20.16 10.72 -11.59
N LYS A 259 19.77 10.01 -10.53
CA LYS A 259 19.54 8.57 -10.50
C LYS A 259 18.12 8.28 -10.08
N GLU A 260 17.48 7.33 -10.75
CA GLU A 260 16.18 6.82 -10.35
C GLU A 260 16.35 5.45 -9.68
N PRO A 261 16.41 5.39 -8.33
CA PRO A 261 16.47 4.12 -7.63
C PRO A 261 15.15 3.36 -7.82
N SER A 262 15.23 2.03 -7.86
CA SER A 262 14.00 1.24 -7.93
C SER A 262 13.19 1.38 -6.63
N LYS A 263 11.88 1.59 -6.75
CA LYS A 263 10.98 1.68 -5.58
C LYS A 263 11.04 0.45 -4.68
N THR A 264 11.22 -0.74 -5.27
CA THR A 264 11.38 -1.99 -4.53
C THR A 264 12.62 -1.97 -3.63
N TRP A 265 13.74 -1.45 -4.14
CA TRP A 265 14.96 -1.29 -3.37
C TRP A 265 14.78 -0.28 -2.23
N VAL A 266 14.17 0.88 -2.52
CA VAL A 266 13.87 1.90 -1.49
C VAL A 266 13.00 1.31 -0.38
N ARG A 267 11.93 0.59 -0.73
CA ARG A 267 11.07 -0.06 0.26
C ARG A 267 11.85 -1.07 1.11
N SER A 268 12.66 -1.92 0.46
CA SER A 268 13.50 -2.88 1.17
C SER A 268 14.47 -2.19 2.14
N LEU A 269 15.01 -1.04 1.77
CA LEU A 269 15.94 -0.27 2.61
C LEU A 269 15.22 0.34 3.83
N LEU A 270 14.01 0.85 3.65
CA LEU A 270 13.18 1.39 4.74
C LEU A 270 12.70 0.31 5.73
N ASP A 271 12.77 -0.96 5.35
CA ASP A 271 12.44 -2.10 6.21
C ASP A 271 13.68 -2.71 6.87
N VAL A 272 14.88 -2.17 6.61
CA VAL A 272 16.10 -2.58 7.32
C VAL A 272 16.10 -1.98 8.71
N SER A 273 16.09 -2.85 9.70
CA SER A 273 16.16 -2.58 11.13
C SER A 273 17.57 -2.19 11.60
N MET A 274 18.21 -1.24 10.93
CA MET A 274 19.60 -0.84 11.23
C MET A 274 19.70 -0.16 12.61
N TRP A 275 18.62 0.49 13.04
CA TRP A 275 18.58 1.34 14.24
C TRP A 275 17.63 0.81 15.34
N ASP A 276 16.99 -0.35 15.14
CA ASP A 276 15.98 -0.89 16.06
C ASP A 276 16.51 -1.21 17.46
N TYR A 277 17.83 -1.36 17.60
CA TYR A 277 18.51 -1.62 18.88
C TYR A 277 19.21 -0.37 19.44
N SER A 278 18.97 0.81 18.86
CA SER A 278 19.48 2.06 19.42
C SER A 278 18.73 2.35 20.72
N SER A 279 19.47 2.66 21.79
CA SER A 279 18.91 2.90 23.12
C SER A 279 18.27 4.27 23.29
N ASP A 280 18.53 5.18 22.35
CA ASP A 280 18.31 6.62 22.51
C ASP A 280 17.33 7.20 21.45
N THR A 281 16.40 6.38 20.95
CA THR A 281 15.35 6.82 20.00
C THR A 281 14.02 7.10 20.68
#